data_AF-A0A945CPA4-F1
#
_entry.id   AF-A0A945CPA4-F1
#
_cell.length_a   1.000
_cell.length_b   1.000
_cell.length_c   1.000
_cell.angle_alpha   90.00
_cell.angle_beta   90.00
_cell.angle_gamma   90.00
#
_symmetry.space_group_name_H-M   'P 1'
#
loop_
_entity.id
_entity.type
_entity.pdbx_description
1 polymer ?
#
loop_
_entity_poly.entity_id
_entity_poly.type
_entity_poly.pdbx_seq_one_letter_code
_entity_poly.pdbx_strand_id
1 'polypeptide(L)'
;YDCRAARWEPFVTQTKPGRKIKLSFVYQNHFEEAVALLISPAVPPGWQTTPANRRVRIPAGKQRRAKFTFQIPQKAEKGRHLIAADLLIGDQLIGEACVAIVDIV
;
A
#
# COMPACT_ATOMS: atom_id res chain seq x y z
N TYR A 1 6.69 16.63 -3.00
CA TYR A 1 6.49 15.19 -2.75
C TYR A 1 7.74 14.44 -3.19
N ASP A 2 8.26 13.54 -2.35
CA ASP A 2 9.38 12.65 -2.69
C ASP A 2 8.84 11.26 -3.05
N CYS A 3 9.00 10.84 -4.31
CA CYS A 3 8.50 9.55 -4.80
C CYS A 3 9.22 8.34 -4.20
N ARG A 4 10.38 8.53 -3.57
CA ARG A 4 11.16 7.47 -2.92
C ARG A 4 10.74 7.25 -1.45
N ALA A 5 9.93 8.15 -0.91
CA ALA A 5 9.49 8.10 0.49
C ALA A 5 8.51 6.96 0.76
N ALA A 6 7.72 6.54 -0.24
CA ALA A 6 6.65 5.55 -0.12
C ALA A 6 6.99 4.27 -0.88
N ARG A 7 6.73 3.11 -0.27
CA ARG A 7 6.82 1.81 -0.95
C ARG A 7 5.98 0.73 -0.27
N TRP A 8 5.59 -0.26 -1.05
CA TRP A 8 5.06 -1.52 -0.55
C TRP A 8 6.17 -2.55 -0.33
N GLU A 9 6.05 -3.34 0.73
CA GLU A 9 6.94 -4.45 1.03
C GLU A 9 6.17 -5.72 1.43
N PRO A 10 6.42 -6.87 0.77
CA PRO A 10 7.30 -7.05 -0.38
C PRO A 10 6.81 -6.31 -1.63
N PHE A 11 7.73 -5.96 -2.53
CA PHE A 11 7.41 -5.30 -3.80
C PHE A 11 6.75 -6.26 -4.80
N VAL A 12 7.18 -7.54 -4.83
CA VAL A 12 6.59 -8.60 -5.66
C VAL A 12 6.12 -9.73 -4.76
N THR A 13 4.90 -10.21 -4.99
CA THR A 13 4.33 -11.38 -4.33
C THR A 13 3.75 -12.33 -5.35
N GLN A 14 4.10 -13.61 -5.28
CA GLN A 14 3.43 -14.67 -6.05
C GLN A 14 2.41 -15.40 -5.19
N THR A 15 1.25 -15.72 -5.74
CA THR A 15 0.15 -16.32 -4.99
C THR A 15 -0.88 -17.00 -5.89
N LYS A 16 -1.85 -17.68 -5.29
CA LYS A 16 -2.97 -18.35 -5.98
C LYS A 16 -4.29 -17.60 -5.71
N PRO A 17 -5.29 -17.72 -6.60
CA PRO A 17 -6.63 -17.21 -6.33
C PRO A 17 -7.19 -17.70 -4.99
N GLY A 18 -8.01 -16.88 -4.33
CA GLY A 18 -8.64 -17.21 -3.04
C GLY A 18 -7.72 -17.08 -1.81
N ARG A 19 -6.42 -16.79 -2.00
CA ARG A 19 -5.48 -16.63 -0.88
C ARG A 19 -5.48 -15.22 -0.30
N LYS A 20 -4.97 -15.11 0.92
CA LYS A 20 -4.66 -13.84 1.56
C LYS A 20 -3.17 -13.57 1.45
N ILE A 21 -2.81 -12.34 1.11
CA ILE A 21 -1.43 -11.85 1.14
C ILE A 21 -1.31 -10.72 2.15
N LYS A 22 -0.11 -10.53 2.71
CA LYS A 22 0.17 -9.45 3.65
C LYS A 22 1.22 -8.54 3.04
N LEU A 23 0.88 -7.28 2.84
CA LEU A 23 1.84 -6.25 2.45
C LEU A 23 1.97 -5.22 3.56
N SER A 24 3.15 -4.64 3.63
CA SER A 24 3.47 -3.55 4.52
C SER A 24 3.69 -2.30 3.69
N PHE A 25 2.92 -1.26 3.96
CA PHE A 25 3.22 0.07 3.44
C PHE A 25 4.30 0.69 4.31
N VAL A 26 5.36 1.19 3.70
CA VAL A 26 6.47 1.86 4.37
C VAL A 26 6.54 3.29 3.88
N TYR A 27 6.60 4.22 4.83
CA TYR A 27 6.79 5.64 4.53
C TYR A 27 7.91 6.22 5.37
N GLN A 28 8.83 6.90 4.70
CA GLN A 28 9.90 7.68 5.30
C GLN A 28 9.50 9.16 5.28
N ASN A 29 9.38 9.78 6.45
CA ASN A 29 9.16 11.21 6.55
C ASN A 29 10.49 11.95 6.41
N HIS A 30 10.67 12.71 5.33
CA HIS A 30 11.83 13.57 5.10
C HIS A 30 11.60 15.02 5.53
N PHE A 31 10.42 15.36 6.04
CA PHE A 31 10.14 16.70 6.57
C PHE A 31 10.75 16.88 7.97
N GLU A 32 10.96 18.14 8.34
CA GLU A 32 11.43 18.56 9.66
C GLU A 32 10.35 18.46 10.75
N GLU A 33 9.10 18.24 10.34
CA GLU A 33 7.95 18.10 11.22
C GLU A 33 7.30 16.71 11.11
N ALA A 34 6.50 16.35 12.11
CA ALA A 34 5.73 15.11 12.07
C ALA A 34 4.55 15.21 11.09
N VAL A 35 4.40 14.23 10.20
CA VAL A 35 3.30 14.19 9.23
C VAL A 35 2.19 13.24 9.66
N ALA A 36 0.94 13.64 9.42
CA ALA A 36 -0.21 12.74 9.46
C ALA A 36 -0.45 12.19 8.05
N LEU A 37 -0.40 10.87 7.93
CA LEU A 37 -0.56 10.14 6.69
C LEU A 37 -1.81 9.27 6.76
N LEU A 38 -2.71 9.41 5.80
CA LEU A 38 -3.77 8.42 5.54
C LEU A 38 -3.41 7.62 4.29
N ILE A 39 -3.35 6.30 4.45
CA ILE A 39 -2.97 5.35 3.41
C ILE A 39 -4.23 4.61 2.97
N SER A 40 -4.55 4.67 1.68
CA SER A 40 -5.68 3.98 1.07
C SER A 40 -5.16 3.09 -0.06
N PRO A 41 -5.14 1.75 0.11
CA PRO A 41 -4.74 0.86 -0.97
C PRO A 41 -5.76 0.89 -2.11
N ALA A 42 -5.31 1.19 -3.32
CA ALA A 42 -6.06 0.99 -4.54
C ALA A 42 -5.80 -0.44 -5.05
N VAL A 43 -6.84 -1.27 -5.04
CA VAL A 43 -6.75 -2.71 -5.30
C VAL A 43 -7.49 -3.07 -6.59
N PRO A 44 -7.10 -4.18 -7.26
CA PRO A 44 -7.82 -4.64 -8.44
C PRO A 44 -9.30 -4.95 -8.15
N PRO A 45 -10.18 -4.90 -9.15
CA PRO A 45 -11.61 -5.18 -8.99
C PRO A 45 -11.88 -6.51 -8.28
N GLY A 46 -12.79 -6.47 -7.31
CA GLY A 46 -13.21 -7.64 -6.52
C GLY A 46 -12.26 -8.03 -5.38
N TRP A 47 -11.05 -7.48 -5.32
CA TRP A 47 -10.14 -7.71 -4.20
C TRP A 47 -10.61 -6.93 -2.98
N GLN A 48 -10.28 -7.43 -1.79
CA GLN A 48 -10.59 -6.75 -0.54
C GLN A 48 -9.30 -6.50 0.22
N THR A 49 -9.27 -5.42 1.00
CA THR A 49 -8.14 -5.09 1.88
C THR A 49 -8.60 -4.83 3.29
N THR A 50 -7.79 -5.25 4.26
CA THR A 50 -8.04 -5.05 5.69
C THR A 50 -6.77 -4.54 6.37
N PRO A 51 -6.80 -3.35 6.98
CA PRO A 51 -7.91 -2.40 6.96
C PRO A 51 -8.11 -1.76 5.57
N ALA A 52 -9.29 -1.19 5.31
CA ALA A 52 -9.59 -0.50 4.05
C ALA A 52 -8.72 0.76 3.84
N ASN A 53 -8.40 1.45 4.94
CA ASN A 53 -7.45 2.54 4.98
C ASN A 53 -6.73 2.53 6.33
N ARG A 54 -5.63 3.27 6.46
CA ARG A 54 -4.90 3.38 7.72
C ARG A 54 -4.28 4.75 7.91
N ARG A 55 -4.60 5.38 9.04
CA ARG A 55 -3.97 6.64 9.47
C ARG A 55 -2.76 6.34 10.35
N VAL A 56 -1.64 7.00 10.07
CA VAL A 56 -0.38 6.89 10.83
C VAL A 56 0.22 8.28 11.01
N ARG A 57 0.68 8.58 12.22
CA ARG A 57 1.52 9.75 12.49
C ARG A 57 2.99 9.34 12.41
N ILE A 58 3.76 10.04 11.59
CA ILE A 58 5.16 9.71 11.31
C ILE A 58 6.02 10.88 11.79
N PRO A 59 6.83 10.71 12.85
CA PRO A 59 7.69 11.79 13.34
C PRO A 59 8.67 12.30 12.28
N ALA A 60 9.15 13.52 12.45
CA ALA A 60 10.16 14.14 11.60
C ALA A 60 11.38 13.22 11.42
N GLY A 61 11.84 13.06 10.18
CA GLY A 61 12.99 12.21 9.85
C GLY A 61 12.83 10.70 10.14
N LYS A 62 11.64 10.21 10.51
CA LYS A 62 11.43 8.80 10.88
C LYS A 62 10.67 8.01 9.82
N GLN A 63 10.88 6.69 9.85
CA GLN A 63 10.12 5.73 9.06
C GLN A 63 9.00 5.09 9.91
N ARG A 64 7.86 4.80 9.29
CA ARG A 64 6.84 3.93 9.86
C ARG A 64 6.36 2.88 8.84
N ARG A 65 5.83 1.79 9.40
CA ARG A 65 5.28 0.65 8.66
C ARG A 65 3.82 0.44 9.04
N ALA A 66 2.95 0.36 8.05
CA ALA A 66 1.53 0.05 8.18
C ALA A 66 1.24 -1.30 7.52
N LYS A 67 0.67 -2.25 8.27
CA LYS A 67 0.36 -3.59 7.74
C LYS A 67 -1.06 -3.61 7.16
N PHE A 68 -1.19 -4.28 6.01
CA PHE A 68 -2.43 -4.54 5.30
C PHE A 68 -2.51 -6.03 4.92
N THR A 69 -3.72 -6.57 4.91
CA THR A 69 -4.02 -7.92 4.42
C THR A 69 -4.95 -7.79 3.23
N PHE A 70 -4.56 -8.38 2.10
CA PHE A 70 -5.35 -8.37 0.88
C PHE A 70 -5.93 -9.76 0.65
N GLN A 71 -7.23 -9.83 0.37
CA GLN A 71 -7.94 -11.04 0.04
C GLN A 71 -8.16 -11.09 -1.46
N ILE A 72 -7.58 -12.11 -2.09
CA ILE A 72 -7.63 -12.33 -3.52
C ILE A 72 -8.90 -13.12 -3.84
N PRO A 73 -9.72 -12.70 -4.82
CA PRO A 73 -10.90 -13.44 -5.25
C PRO A 73 -10.55 -14.87 -5.65
N GLN A 74 -11.47 -15.81 -5.43
CA GLN A 74 -11.30 -17.20 -5.90
C GLN A 74 -11.24 -17.29 -7.44
N LYS A 75 -11.88 -16.35 -8.14
CA LYS A 75 -11.93 -16.26 -9.60
C LYS A 75 -10.95 -15.22 -10.18
N ALA A 76 -9.91 -14.85 -9.42
CA ALA A 76 -8.93 -13.88 -9.91
C ALA A 76 -8.17 -14.44 -11.12
N GLU A 77 -8.03 -13.63 -12.16
CA GLU A 77 -7.35 -14.01 -13.39
C GLU A 77 -5.85 -14.25 -13.14
N LYS A 78 -5.28 -15.22 -13.85
CA LYS A 78 -3.84 -15.43 -13.84
C LYS A 78 -3.12 -14.24 -14.47
N GLY A 79 -1.91 -13.98 -14.00
CA GLY A 79 -1.07 -12.89 -14.51
C GLY A 79 -0.75 -11.85 -13.44
N ARG A 80 -0.29 -10.69 -13.93
CA ARG A 80 0.21 -9.61 -13.09
C ARG A 80 -0.89 -8.64 -12.71
N HIS A 81 -1.05 -8.43 -11.41
CA HIS A 81 -1.95 -7.45 -10.82
C HIS A 81 -1.17 -6.42 -10.03
N LEU A 82 -1.64 -5.18 -9.99
CA LEU A 82 -1.00 -4.09 -9.27
C LEU A 82 -1.85 -3.70 -8.05
N ILE A 83 -1.18 -3.45 -6.93
CA ILE A 83 -1.75 -2.80 -5.76
C ILE A 83 -1.05 -1.46 -5.61
N ALA A 84 -1.77 -0.37 -5.83
CA ALA A 84 -1.25 0.98 -5.62
C ALA A 84 -1.63 1.48 -4.21
N ALA A 85 -0.99 2.57 -3.78
CA ALA A 85 -1.37 3.28 -2.57
C ALA A 85 -1.67 4.73 -2.88
N ASP A 86 -2.87 5.18 -2.55
CA ASP A 86 -3.19 6.59 -2.49
C ASP A 86 -2.84 7.11 -1.10
N LEU A 87 -2.23 8.29 -1.07
CA LEU A 87 -1.76 8.92 0.15
C LEU A 87 -2.42 10.29 0.31
N LEU A 88 -2.95 10.56 1.50
CA LEU A 88 -3.27 11.91 1.93
C LEU A 88 -2.26 12.32 3.00
N ILE A 89 -1.45 13.33 2.69
CA ILE A 89 -0.40 13.89 3.57
C ILE A 89 -0.79 15.32 3.88
N GLY A 90 -1.20 15.59 5.12
CA GLY A 90 -1.89 16.85 5.42
C GLY A 90 -3.15 16.97 4.56
N ASP A 91 -3.23 18.01 3.73
CA ASP A 91 -4.34 18.25 2.80
C ASP A 91 -4.03 17.86 1.35
N GLN A 92 -2.84 17.31 1.09
CA GLN A 92 -2.41 16.93 -0.26
C GLN A 92 -2.73 15.46 -0.54
N LEU A 93 -3.61 15.22 -1.51
CA LEU A 93 -3.87 13.89 -2.07
C LEU A 93 -2.84 13.57 -3.16
N ILE A 94 -2.26 12.38 -3.07
CA ILE A 94 -1.29 11.83 -4.00
C ILE A 94 -1.80 10.46 -4.42
N GLY A 95 -2.38 10.40 -5.61
CA GLY A 95 -2.87 9.16 -6.21
C GLY A 95 -1.71 8.27 -6.65
N GLU A 96 -1.87 6.96 -6.47
CA GLU A 96 -0.95 5.93 -6.95
C GLU A 96 0.52 6.19 -6.61
N ALA A 97 0.76 6.70 -5.40
CA ALA A 97 2.04 7.16 -4.90
C ALA A 97 3.16 6.12 -4.99
N CYS A 98 2.82 4.84 -4.85
CA CYS A 98 3.69 3.70 -5.12
C CYS A 98 2.86 2.43 -5.41
N VAL A 99 3.50 1.41 -5.96
CA VAL A 99 2.88 0.16 -6.40
C VAL A 99 3.61 -1.08 -5.87
N ALA A 100 2.87 -2.15 -5.59
CA ALA A 100 3.34 -3.52 -5.46
C ALA A 100 2.74 -4.40 -6.57
N ILE A 101 3.51 -5.42 -6.96
CA ILE A 101 3.13 -6.44 -7.93
C ILE A 101 2.63 -7.68 -7.19
N VAL A 102 1.48 -8.18 -7.62
CA VAL A 102 0.97 -9.49 -7.23
C VAL A 102 0.79 -10.33 -8.48
N ASP A 103 1.62 -11.35 -8.62
CA ASP A 103 1.56 -12.29 -9.72
C ASP A 103 0.70 -13.51 -9.29
N ILE A 104 -0.41 -13.72 -9.99
CA ILE A 104 -1.33 -14.85 -9.78
C ILE A 104 -0.94 -15.99 -10.72
N VAL A 105 -0.60 -17.14 -10.13
CA VAL A 105 -0.11 -18.35 -10.83
C VAL A 105 -1.08 -19.52 -10.81
#